data_AF-A0A401SDJ9-F1
#
_entry.id   AF-A0A401SDJ9-F1
#
_cell.length_a   1.000
_cell.length_b   1.000
_cell.length_c   1.000
_cell.angle_alpha   90.00
_cell.angle_beta   90.00
_cell.angle_gamma   90.00
#
_symmetry.space_group_name_H-M   'P 1'
#
loop_
_entity.id
_entity.type
_entity.pdbx_description
1 polymer ?
#
loop_
_entity_poly.entity_id
_entity_poly.type
_entity_poly.pdbx_seq_one_letter_code
_entity_poly.pdbx_strand_id
1 'polypeptide(L)'
;MVKLYPNMTAVLLHNSQLDHRRIKHPSAIGLEVGQQIQVKYFGRDPTDGRMRLSRKVLQSPVATVVKNLSDKNSIVMGTRESSASNASP
;
A
#
# COMPACT_ATOMS: atom_id res chain seq x y z
N MET A 1 9.71 -5.20 14.07
CA MET A 1 8.67 -4.14 14.07
C MET A 1 8.88 -3.26 12.84
N VAL A 2 7.85 -2.57 12.38
CA VAL A 2 7.90 -1.75 11.16
C VAL A 2 7.38 -0.34 11.42
N LYS A 3 7.95 0.65 10.73
CA LYS A 3 7.49 2.04 10.73
C LYS A 3 7.01 2.38 9.33
N LEU A 4 5.84 3.02 9.23
CA LEU A 4 5.30 3.48 7.94
C LEU A 4 5.82 4.89 7.61
N TYR A 5 5.90 5.74 8.61
CA TYR A 5 6.44 7.09 8.51
C TYR A 5 7.48 7.33 9.61
N PRO A 6 8.50 8.18 9.37
CA PRO A 6 9.55 8.47 10.36
C PRO A 6 9.02 8.94 11.71
N ASN A 7 7.93 9.72 11.72
CA ASN A 7 7.31 10.31 12.91
C ASN A 7 6.22 9.42 13.54
N MET A 8 6.12 8.15 13.15
CA MET A 8 5.07 7.24 13.60
C MET A 8 5.60 6.19 14.57
N THR A 9 4.76 5.80 15.52
CA THR A 9 5.02 4.66 16.41
C THR A 9 5.22 3.37 15.61
N ALA A 10 6.24 2.60 15.98
CA ALA A 10 6.49 1.32 15.36
C ALA A 10 5.33 0.35 15.64
N VAL A 11 4.84 -0.31 14.59
CA VAL A 11 3.77 -1.29 14.68
C VAL A 11 4.36 -2.69 14.58
N LEU A 12 3.82 -3.62 15.36
CA LEU A 12 4.16 -5.02 15.27
C LEU A 12 3.46 -5.65 14.06
N LEU A 13 4.26 -6.05 13.07
CA LEU A 13 3.80 -6.90 11.97
C LEU A 13 4.08 -8.36 12.32
N HIS A 14 3.01 -9.16 12.45
CA HIS A 14 3.13 -10.55 12.83
C HIS A 14 3.67 -11.41 11.67
N ASN A 15 4.43 -12.46 11.98
CA ASN A 15 5.03 -13.35 10.97
C ASN A 15 4.00 -13.99 10.04
N SER A 16 2.79 -14.28 10.52
CA SER A 16 1.69 -14.83 9.71
C SER A 16 1.08 -13.83 8.70
N GLN A 17 1.53 -12.58 8.74
CA GLN A 17 1.12 -11.53 7.81
C GLN A 17 2.23 -11.21 6.79
N LEU A 18 3.43 -11.79 6.94
CA LEU A 18 4.56 -11.57 6.02
C LEU A 18 4.43 -12.41 4.74
N ASP A 19 4.07 -13.68 4.90
CA ASP A 19 4.00 -14.67 3.82
C ASP A 19 2.84 -15.65 4.04
N HIS A 20 2.46 -16.39 3.00
CA HIS A 20 1.57 -17.55 3.08
C HIS A 20 2.26 -18.76 3.73
N ARG A 21 3.59 -18.86 3.60
CA ARG A 21 4.38 -19.91 4.24
C ARG A 21 4.47 -19.67 5.75
N ARG A 22 4.43 -20.75 6.54
CA ARG A 22 4.64 -20.66 8.00
C ARG A 22 6.11 -20.40 8.28
N ILE A 23 6.45 -19.17 8.65
CA ILE A 23 7.82 -18.77 8.97
C ILE A 23 7.98 -18.51 10.47
N LYS A 24 9.11 -18.99 11.03
CA LYS A 24 9.48 -18.73 12.43
C LYS A 24 10.20 -17.39 12.58
N HIS A 25 11.05 -17.04 11.61
CA HIS A 25 11.82 -15.80 11.60
C HIS A 25 11.70 -15.08 10.26
N PRO A 26 11.62 -13.73 10.28
CA PRO A 26 11.56 -12.92 9.05
C PRO A 26 12.82 -13.04 8.19
N SER A 27 13.97 -13.40 8.75
CA SER A 27 15.21 -13.67 7.99
C SER A 27 15.05 -14.82 6.98
N ALA A 28 14.12 -15.75 7.21
CA ALA A 28 13.85 -16.86 6.29
C ALA A 28 13.26 -16.42 4.94
N ILE A 29 12.74 -15.19 4.85
CA ILE A 29 12.19 -14.60 3.62
C ILE A 29 13.06 -13.46 3.09
N GLY A 30 14.35 -13.42 3.50
CA GLY A 30 15.31 -12.41 3.06
C GLY A 30 14.95 -11.00 3.52
N LEU A 31 14.31 -10.87 4.69
CA LEU A 31 14.07 -9.56 5.29
C LEU A 31 15.22 -9.12 6.19
N GLU A 32 15.69 -7.91 5.96
CA GLU A 32 16.75 -7.26 6.73
C GLU A 32 16.25 -6.03 7.50
N VAL A 33 16.97 -5.66 8.56
CA VAL A 33 16.66 -4.46 9.34
C VAL A 33 16.95 -3.23 8.49
N GLY A 34 15.99 -2.32 8.39
CA GLY A 34 16.10 -1.11 7.56
C GLY A 34 15.59 -1.29 6.12
N GLN A 35 15.25 -2.51 5.71
CA GLN A 35 14.68 -2.75 4.40
C GLN A 35 13.29 -2.14 4.26
N GLN A 36 13.07 -1.45 3.14
CA GLN A 36 11.74 -0.95 2.79
C GLN A 36 10.90 -2.08 2.19
N ILE A 37 9.70 -2.27 2.74
CA ILE A 37 8.77 -3.31 2.31
C ILE A 37 7.41 -2.69 1.97
N GLN A 38 6.77 -3.21 0.93
CA GLN A 38 5.38 -2.86 0.64
C GLN A 38 4.44 -3.69 1.51
N VAL A 39 3.48 -3.03 2.14
CA VAL A 39 2.44 -3.65 2.95
C VAL A 39 1.09 -3.04 2.63
N LYS A 40 0.04 -3.85 2.71
CA LYS A 40 -1.34 -3.38 2.61
C LYS A 40 -1.85 -2.97 3.99
N TYR A 41 -2.48 -1.80 4.05
CA TYR A 41 -3.17 -1.30 5.23
C TYR A 41 -4.66 -1.64 5.16
N PHE A 42 -5.20 -2.17 6.26
CA PHE A 42 -6.61 -2.55 6.37
C PHE A 42 -7.42 -1.63 7.28
N GLY A 43 -6.80 -0.63 7.91
CA GLY A 43 -7.44 0.19 8.92
C GLY A 43 -6.92 -0.10 10.33
N ARG A 44 -7.64 0.42 11.33
CA ARG A 44 -7.38 0.15 12.75
C ARG A 44 -8.38 -0.88 13.27
N ASP A 45 -7.95 -1.69 14.23
CA ASP A 45 -8.85 -2.54 14.99
C ASP A 45 -9.79 -1.65 15.83
N PRO A 46 -11.12 -1.81 15.76
CA PRO A 46 -12.05 -1.02 16.55
C PRO A 46 -11.89 -1.23 18.07
N THR A 47 -11.30 -2.36 18.48
CA THR A 47 -11.19 -2.76 19.89
C THR A 47 -9.92 -2.25 20.54
N ASP A 48 -8.79 -2.38 19.83
CA ASP A 48 -7.44 -2.13 20.39
C ASP A 48 -6.75 -0.92 19.70
N GLY A 49 -7.38 -0.34 18.68
CA GLY A 49 -6.85 0.82 17.93
C GLY A 49 -5.60 0.53 17.09
N ARG A 50 -5.06 -0.69 17.15
CA ARG A 50 -3.83 -1.09 16.44
C ARG A 50 -4.03 -1.12 14.93
N MET A 51 -3.00 -0.74 14.20
CA MET A 51 -3.02 -0.80 12.75
C MET A 51 -2.98 -2.24 12.25
N ARG A 52 -3.87 -2.55 11.33
CA ARG A 52 -3.95 -3.85 10.67
C ARG A 52 -3.16 -3.76 9.36
N LEU A 53 -2.06 -4.50 9.31
CA LEU A 53 -1.10 -4.50 8.21
C LEU A 53 -0.87 -5.93 7.69
N SER A 54 -0.72 -6.09 6.37
CA SER A 54 -0.38 -7.39 5.79
C SER A 54 0.46 -7.26 4.52
N ARG A 55 1.55 -8.03 4.43
CA ARG A 55 2.39 -8.16 3.23
C ARG A 55 1.92 -9.32 2.36
N LYS A 56 1.49 -10.44 2.95
CA LYS A 56 1.11 -11.65 2.20
C LYS A 56 0.06 -11.40 1.11
N VAL A 57 -0.87 -10.48 1.36
CA VAL A 57 -1.94 -10.14 0.40
C VAL A 57 -1.38 -9.55 -0.90
N LEU A 58 -0.19 -8.94 -0.84
CA LEU A 58 0.49 -8.42 -2.03
C LEU A 58 1.31 -9.47 -2.77
N GLN A 59 1.67 -10.58 -2.11
CA GLN A 59 2.43 -11.68 -2.72
C GLN A 59 1.54 -12.67 -3.47
N SER A 60 0.21 -12.61 -3.28
CA SER A 60 -0.72 -13.45 -4.02
C SER A 60 -0.69 -13.10 -5.51
N PRO A 61 -0.67 -14.09 -6.42
CA PRO A 61 -0.62 -13.87 -7.87
C PRO A 61 -1.76 -12.97 -8.38
N VAL A 62 -2.91 -12.97 -7.71
CA VAL A 62 -4.05 -12.10 -8.03
C VAL A 62 -3.70 -10.61 -7.86
N ALA A 63 -2.89 -10.24 -6.86
CA ALA A 63 -2.53 -8.85 -6.61
C ALA A 63 -1.57 -8.28 -7.66
N THR A 64 -0.71 -9.11 -8.25
CA THR A 64 0.22 -8.72 -9.32
C THR A 64 -0.52 -8.40 -10.62
N VAL A 65 -1.58 -9.15 -10.95
CA VAL A 65 -2.39 -8.93 -12.15
C VAL A 65 -3.16 -7.59 -12.07
N VAL A 66 -3.71 -7.24 -10.90
CA VAL A 66 -4.49 -6.00 -10.71
C VAL A 66 -3.61 -4.74 -10.76
N LYS A 67 -2.37 -4.80 -10.25
CA LYS A 67 -1.42 -3.68 -10.36
C LYS A 67 -1.16 -3.33 -11.83
N ASN A 68 -0.84 -4.35 -12.65
CA ASN A 68 -0.53 -4.16 -14.06
C ASN A 68 -1.69 -3.61 -14.90
N LEU A 69 -2.96 -3.86 -14.52
CA LEU A 69 -4.11 -3.29 -15.22
C LEU A 69 -4.38 -1.82 -14.83
N SER A 70 -4.11 -1.45 -13.58
CA SER A 70 -4.38 -0.11 -13.06
C SER A 70 -3.47 0.95 -13.70
N ASP A 71 -2.23 0.57 -14.01
CA ASP A 71 -1.24 1.46 -14.64
C ASP A 71 -1.55 1.79 -16.11
N LYS A 72 -2.46 1.05 -16.76
CA LYS A 72 -2.78 1.24 -18.20
C LYS A 72 -3.98 2.16 -18.44
N ASN A 73 -4.71 2.54 -17.38
CA ASN A 73 -5.97 3.28 -17.49
C ASN A 73 -5.89 4.72 -16.99
N SER A 74 -4.71 5.34 -16.99
CA SER A 74 -4.57 6.79 -16.76
C SER A 74 -5.17 7.57 -17.94
N ILE A 75 -6.49 7.72 -17.92
CA ILE A 75 -7.21 8.65 -18.80
C ILE A 75 -6.77 10.05 -18.36
N VAL A 76 -5.96 10.69 -19.19
CA VAL A 76 -5.60 12.11 -19.07
C VAL A 76 -6.87 12.92 -19.29
N MET A 77 -7.55 13.31 -18.21
CA MET A 77 -8.61 14.30 -18.20
C MET A 77 -7.96 15.69 -18.09
N GLY A 78 -7.52 16.22 -19.22
CA GLY A 78 -7.13 17.61 -19.42
C GLY A 78 -7.17 17.84 -20.93
N THR A 79 -8.18 18.52 -21.48
CA THR A 79 -8.34 19.97 -21.36
C THR A 79 -9.78 20.32 -21.71
N ARG A 80 -10.49 20.99 -20.80
CA ARG A 80 -11.70 21.76 -21.13
C ARG A 80 -11.42 23.20 -20.73
N GLU A 81 -10.78 23.93 -21.62
CA GLU A 81 -10.74 25.38 -21.52
C GLU A 81 -11.85 25.94 -22.43
N SER A 82 -12.95 26.30 -21.78
CA SER A 82 -14.05 27.06 -22.38
C SER A 82 -14.57 28.03 -21.32
N SER A 83 -14.08 29.26 -21.37
CA SER A 83 -14.71 30.41 -20.72
C SER A 83 -14.88 31.53 -21.75
N ALA A 84 -16.13 31.73 -22.14
CA ALA A 84 -16.59 32.81 -23.00
C ALA A 84 -16.73 34.14 -22.23
N SER A 85 -17.07 35.21 -22.98
CA SER A 85 -17.50 36.58 -22.62
C SER A 85 -16.36 37.63 -22.63
N ASN A 86 -16.45 38.81 -23.27
CA ASN A 86 -17.61 39.63 -23.62
C ASN A 86 -17.32 40.66 -24.75
N ALA A 87 -18.36 40.91 -25.55
CA ALA A 87 -18.88 42.18 -26.10
C ALA A 87 -17.98 43.26 -26.75
N SER A 88 -18.50 43.74 -27.89
CA SER A 88 -18.15 44.88 -28.76
C SER A 88 -18.08 46.25 -28.05
N PRO A 89 -17.65 47.34 -28.72
CA PRO A 89 -18.38 47.98 -29.84
C PRO A 89 -17.60 48.10 -31.15
#